data_AF-A0A7S1Y2S9-F1
#
_entry.id   AF-A0A7S1Y2S9-F1
#
_cell.length_a   1.000
_cell.length_b   1.000
_cell.length_c   1.000
_cell.angle_alpha   90.00
_cell.angle_beta   90.00
_cell.angle_gamma   90.00
#
_symmetry.space_group_name_H-M   'P 1'
#
loop_
_entity.id
_entity.type
_entity.pdbx_description
1 polymer ?
#
loop_
_entity_poly.entity_id
_entity_poly.type
_entity_poly.pdbx_seq_one_letter_code
_entity_poly.pdbx_strand_id
1 'polypeptide(L)'
;WKDTSDAVGTIAFSFFRRFFLGLAALQMAKKTGKLKHIRRSRKVIKEIRSFVEGGNVNCHPMLLLLYAERSVLRRRPEKETREAFSIAIVASNRCGFMNHAALAYE
;
A
#
# COMPACT_ATOMS: atom_id res chain seq x y z
N TRP A 1 29.85 8.49 -17.47
CA TRP A 1 28.42 8.69 -17.18
C TRP A 1 27.82 7.31 -17.01
N LYS A 2 27.81 6.79 -15.78
CA LYS A 2 27.34 5.44 -15.45
C LYS A 2 25.84 5.52 -15.19
N ASP A 3 25.09 4.61 -15.79
CA ASP A 3 23.64 4.47 -15.78
C ASP A 3 23.02 4.61 -14.38
N THR A 4 22.52 5.80 -14.06
CA THR A 4 21.62 6.03 -12.93
C THR A 4 20.18 5.64 -13.24
N SER A 5 19.86 5.42 -14.52
CA SER A 5 18.58 4.94 -15.05
C SER A 5 18.21 3.55 -14.53
N ASP A 6 19.15 2.61 -14.49
CA ASP A 6 18.88 1.22 -14.07
C ASP A 6 18.61 1.09 -12.57
N ALA A 7 19.29 1.89 -11.75
CA ALA A 7 19.06 1.93 -10.31
C ALA A 7 17.67 2.48 -9.98
N VAL A 8 17.25 3.54 -10.67
CA VAL A 8 15.90 4.13 -10.50
C VAL A 8 14.83 3.15 -10.98
N GLY A 9 15.03 2.46 -12.11
CA GLY A 9 14.11 1.43 -12.61
C GLY A 9 13.96 0.25 -11.65
N THR A 10 15.06 -0.23 -11.06
CA THR A 10 15.06 -1.33 -10.09
C THR A 10 14.37 -0.93 -8.77
N ILE A 11 14.61 0.30 -8.29
CA ILE A 11 13.95 0.85 -7.09
C ILE A 11 12.46 1.08 -7.35
N ALA A 12 12.08 1.60 -8.53
CA ALA A 12 10.71 1.79 -8.96
C ALA A 12 9.91 0.47 -8.98
N PHE A 13 10.47 -0.58 -9.60
CA PHE A 13 9.83 -1.90 -9.63
C PHE A 13 9.71 -2.53 -8.23
N SER A 14 10.61 -2.17 -7.31
CA SER A 14 10.72 -2.77 -5.99
C SER A 14 9.58 -2.39 -5.04
N PHE A 15 9.15 -1.12 -5.00
CA PHE A 15 8.08 -0.70 -4.09
C PHE A 15 6.68 -1.07 -4.60
N PHE A 16 6.41 -1.01 -5.91
CA PHE A 16 5.12 -1.48 -6.47
C PHE A 16 4.92 -2.97 -6.24
N ARG A 17 5.95 -3.79 -6.49
CA ARG A 17 5.90 -5.22 -6.23
C ARG A 17 5.62 -5.51 -4.75
N ARG A 18 6.27 -4.78 -3.85
CA ARG A 18 6.02 -4.87 -2.40
C ARG A 18 4.59 -4.50 -2.07
N PHE A 19 4.08 -3.40 -2.62
CA PHE A 19 2.70 -2.95 -2.43
C PHE A 19 1.67 -4.02 -2.80
N PHE A 20 1.74 -4.58 -4.00
CA PHE A 20 0.81 -5.64 -4.42
C PHE A 20 0.94 -6.90 -3.57
N LEU A 21 2.16 -7.28 -3.15
CA LEU A 21 2.36 -8.37 -2.20
C LEU A 21 1.72 -8.09 -0.83
N GLY A 22 1.72 -6.84 -0.38
CA GLY A 22 1.05 -6.38 0.83
C GLY A 22 -0.46 -6.51 0.74
N LEU A 23 -1.05 -6.04 -0.36
CA LEU A 23 -2.48 -6.16 -0.64
C LEU A 23 -2.92 -7.63 -0.70
N ALA A 24 -2.21 -8.45 -1.49
CA ALA A 24 -2.49 -9.88 -1.58
C ALA A 24 -2.40 -10.57 -0.21
N ALA A 25 -1.42 -10.20 0.62
CA ALA A 25 -1.30 -10.72 1.97
C ALA A 25 -2.45 -10.27 2.89
N LEU A 26 -2.94 -9.04 2.77
CA LEU A 26 -4.10 -8.55 3.52
C LEU A 26 -5.39 -9.26 3.10
N GLN A 27 -5.60 -9.44 1.79
CA GLN A 27 -6.75 -10.18 1.27
C GLN A 27 -6.73 -11.66 1.65
N MET A 28 -5.56 -12.30 1.59
CA MET A 28 -5.38 -13.67 2.11
C MET A 28 -5.59 -13.75 3.62
N ALA A 29 -5.20 -12.72 4.38
CA ALA A 29 -5.48 -12.65 5.80
C ALA A 29 -6.98 -12.49 6.09
N LYS A 30 -7.72 -11.69 5.30
CA LYS A 30 -9.18 -11.55 5.39
C LYS A 30 -9.88 -12.89 5.13
N LYS A 31 -9.46 -13.61 4.08
CA LYS A 31 -10.05 -14.91 3.70
C LYS A 31 -9.71 -16.05 4.66
N THR A 32 -8.46 -16.13 5.13
CA THR A 32 -7.97 -17.32 5.86
C THR A 32 -7.81 -17.13 7.36
N GLY A 33 -7.78 -15.88 7.85
CA GLY A 33 -7.46 -15.57 9.25
C GLY A 33 -6.04 -15.94 9.70
N LYS A 34 -5.19 -16.51 8.82
CA LYS A 34 -3.89 -17.05 9.25
C LYS A 34 -2.90 -15.94 9.59
N LEU A 35 -2.31 -16.04 10.77
CA LEU A 35 -1.31 -15.10 11.30
C LEU A 35 -0.11 -14.88 10.36
N LYS A 36 0.29 -15.89 9.56
CA LYS A 36 1.39 -15.77 8.60
C LYS A 36 1.16 -14.64 7.58
N HIS A 37 -0.07 -14.48 7.09
CA HIS A 37 -0.42 -13.45 6.12
C HIS A 37 -0.46 -12.06 6.77
N ILE A 38 -0.91 -11.98 8.02
CA ILE A 38 -0.88 -10.77 8.83
C ILE A 38 0.56 -10.31 9.12
N ARG A 39 1.45 -11.25 9.46
CA ARG A 39 2.88 -10.93 9.66
C ARG A 39 3.52 -10.43 8.37
N ARG A 40 3.21 -11.07 7.24
CA ARG A 40 3.70 -10.67 5.92
C ARG A 40 3.23 -9.27 5.52
N SER A 41 1.94 -8.95 5.70
CA SER A 41 1.43 -7.62 5.39
C SER A 41 2.04 -6.53 6.30
N ARG A 42 2.24 -6.81 7.60
CA ARG A 42 2.93 -5.89 8.51
C ARG A 42 4.37 -5.60 8.08
N LYS A 43 5.10 -6.61 7.58
CA LYS A 43 6.46 -6.42 7.07
C LYS A 43 6.45 -5.47 5.86
N VAL A 44 5.56 -5.72 4.90
CA VAL A 44 5.42 -4.85 3.72
C VAL A 44 5.06 -3.41 4.10
N ILE A 45 4.12 -3.21 5.03
CA ILE A 45 3.74 -1.86 5.50
C ILE A 45 4.96 -1.11 6.06
N LYS A 46 5.83 -1.78 6.83
CA LYS A 46 7.08 -1.17 7.32
C LYS A 46 8.04 -0.81 6.20
N GLU A 47 8.19 -1.69 5.20
CA GLU A 47 9.04 -1.44 4.04
C GLU A 47 8.54 -0.22 3.24
N ILE A 48 7.24 -0.15 2.93
CA ILE A 48 6.67 1.00 2.22
C ILE A 48 6.78 2.29 3.05
N ARG A 49 6.58 2.19 4.37
CA ARG A 49 6.80 3.33 5.26
C ARG A 49 8.25 3.84 5.20
N SER A 50 9.23 2.95 5.17
CA SER A 50 10.64 3.35 5.04
C SER A 50 10.92 4.06 3.70
N PHE A 51 10.23 3.70 2.61
CA PHE A 51 10.34 4.43 1.35
C PHE A 51 9.73 5.83 1.44
N VAL A 52 8.60 5.99 2.13
CA VAL A 52 8.00 7.32 2.38
C VAL A 52 8.91 8.19 3.23
N GLU A 53 9.45 7.65 4.33
CA GLU A 53 10.40 8.35 5.21
C GLU A 53 11.71 8.69 4.50
N GLY A 54 12.12 7.88 3.52
CA GLY A 54 13.24 8.16 2.62
C GLY A 54 12.97 9.19 1.53
N GLY A 55 11.81 9.87 1.56
CA GLY A 55 11.47 10.95 0.64
C GLY A 55 10.73 10.52 -0.64
N ASN A 56 10.35 9.24 -0.77
CA ASN A 56 9.57 8.78 -1.92
C ASN A 56 8.07 9.08 -1.71
N VAL A 57 7.66 10.27 -2.16
CA VAL A 57 6.28 10.77 -2.04
C VAL A 57 5.26 9.87 -2.76
N ASN A 58 5.67 9.19 -3.84
CA ASN A 58 4.80 8.28 -4.59
C ASN A 58 4.37 7.05 -3.77
N CYS A 59 5.13 6.67 -2.74
CA CYS A 59 4.78 5.57 -1.84
C CYS A 59 3.75 5.98 -0.77
N HIS A 60 3.52 7.28 -0.56
CA HIS A 60 2.58 7.78 0.43
C HIS A 60 1.13 7.30 0.20
N PRO A 61 0.54 7.44 -0.99
CA PRO A 61 -0.79 6.88 -1.28
C PRO A 61 -0.86 5.35 -1.10
N MET A 62 0.19 4.63 -1.50
CA MET A 62 0.27 3.17 -1.33
C MET A 62 0.24 2.77 0.14
N LEU A 63 0.95 3.52 0.99
CA LEU A 63 0.98 3.28 2.43
C LEU A 63 -0.40 3.51 3.05
N LEU A 64 -1.09 4.59 2.66
CA LEU A 64 -2.44 4.91 3.12
C LEU A 64 -3.43 3.80 2.74
N LEU A 65 -3.36 3.28 1.51
CA LEU A 65 -4.23 2.19 1.08
C LEU A 65 -3.99 0.89 1.87
N LEU A 66 -2.73 0.54 2.15
CA LEU A 66 -2.43 -0.61 2.99
C LEU A 66 -2.90 -0.45 4.43
N TYR A 67 -2.90 0.77 4.97
CA TYR A 67 -3.48 1.05 6.28
C TYR A 67 -5.00 0.94 6.28
N ALA A 68 -5.67 1.44 5.24
CA ALA A 68 -7.11 1.30 5.05
C ALA A 68 -7.51 -0.18 5.02
N GLU A 69 -6.88 -1.01 4.19
CA GLU A 69 -7.14 -2.45 4.13
C GLU A 69 -6.84 -3.19 5.43
N ARG A 70 -5.80 -2.78 6.15
CA ARG A 70 -5.50 -3.33 7.47
C ARG A 70 -6.54 -2.94 8.53
N SER A 71 -7.19 -1.79 8.39
CA SER A 71 -8.27 -1.36 9.28
C SER A 71 -9.50 -2.26 9.12
N VAL A 72 -9.85 -2.63 7.88
CA VAL A 72 -10.90 -3.61 7.55
C VAL A 72 -10.62 -4.93 8.27
N LEU A 73 -9.39 -5.45 8.15
CA LEU A 73 -8.99 -6.71 8.80
C LEU A 73 -9.11 -6.65 10.33
N ARG A 74 -8.94 -5.47 10.93
CA ARG A 74 -9.06 -5.25 12.38
C ARG A 74 -10.50 -5.03 12.85
N ARG A 75 -11.49 -5.12 11.96
CA ARG A 75 -12.91 -4.82 12.24
C ARG A 75 -13.08 -3.43 12.85
N ARG A 76 -12.30 -2.46 12.36
CA ARG A 76 -12.47 -1.05 12.71
C ARG A 76 -13.86 -0.57 12.24
N PRO A 77 -14.42 0.48 12.86
CA PRO A 77 -15.70 1.03 12.44
C PRO A 77 -15.66 1.38 10.94
N GLU A 78 -16.71 1.01 10.21
CA GLU A 78 -16.81 1.20 8.76
C GLU A 78 -16.54 2.65 8.33
N LYS A 79 -16.98 3.62 9.15
CA LYS A 79 -16.73 5.05 8.94
C LYS A 79 -15.23 5.39 8.92
N GLU A 80 -14.46 4.91 9.89
CA GLU A 80 -12.99 5.14 9.94
C GLU A 80 -12.29 4.52 8.73
N THR A 81 -12.76 3.34 8.32
CA THR A 81 -12.23 2.63 7.15
C THR A 81 -12.51 3.38 5.85
N ARG A 82 -13.74 3.88 5.67
CA ARG A 82 -14.15 4.64 4.48
C ARG A 82 -13.43 5.98 4.38
N GLU A 83 -13.21 6.66 5.50
CA GLU A 83 -12.39 7.88 5.57
C GLU A 83 -10.93 7.57 5.18
N ALA A 84 -10.35 6.47 5.68
CA ALA A 84 -9.00 6.05 5.31
C ALA A 84 -8.84 5.74 3.81
N PHE A 85 -9.82 5.05 3.21
CA PHE A 85 -9.86 4.84 1.76
C PHE A 85 -10.00 6.15 0.98
N SER A 86 -10.88 7.05 1.43
CA SER A 86 -11.07 8.36 0.78
C SER A 86 -9.76 9.17 0.76
N ILE A 87 -9.03 9.18 1.88
CA ILE A 87 -7.71 9.84 1.97
C ILE A 87 -6.70 9.19 1.02
N ALA A 88 -6.68 7.85 0.96
CA ALA A 88 -5.79 7.11 0.06
C ALA A 88 -6.08 7.41 -1.43
N ILE A 89 -7.36 7.50 -1.81
CA ILE A 89 -7.78 7.83 -3.19
C ILE A 89 -7.37 9.26 -3.54
N VAL A 90 -7.66 10.24 -2.67
CA VAL A 90 -7.30 11.65 -2.91
C VAL A 90 -5.78 11.80 -3.04
N ALA A 91 -5.00 11.12 -2.19
CA ALA A 91 -3.54 11.10 -2.30
C ALA A 91 -3.06 10.43 -3.60
N SER A 92 -3.72 9.35 -4.04
CA SER A 92 -3.35 8.61 -5.26
C SER A 92 -3.62 9.42 -6.53
N ASN A 93 -4.76 10.12 -6.58
CA ASN A 93 -5.12 10.98 -7.70
C ASN A 93 -4.13 12.14 -7.86
N ARG A 94 -3.63 12.70 -6.74
CA ARG A 94 -2.60 13.76 -6.76
C ARG A 94 -1.23 13.26 -7.22
N CYS A 95 -0.94 11.97 -7.08
CA CYS A 95 0.30 11.33 -7.54
C CYS A 95 0.19 10.69 -8.93
N GLY A 96 -0.92 10.88 -9.66
CA GLY A 96 -1.11 10.29 -11.00
C GLY A 96 -1.44 8.79 -11.00
N PHE A 97 -1.77 8.20 -9.84
CA PHE A 97 -2.12 6.77 -9.72
C PHE A 97 -3.64 6.56 -9.75
N MET A 98 -4.27 6.79 -10.90
CA MET A 98 -5.72 6.63 -11.09
C MET A 98 -6.22 5.20 -10.81
N ASN A 99 -5.37 4.18 -10.99
CA ASN A 99 -5.72 2.78 -10.77
C ASN A 99 -6.11 2.47 -9.30
N HIS A 100 -5.67 3.27 -8.34
CA HIS A 100 -6.02 3.08 -6.93
C HIS A 100 -7.46 3.53 -6.59
N ALA A 101 -8.07 4.39 -7.41
CA ALA A 101 -9.46 4.79 -7.25
C ALA A 101 -10.43 3.63 -7.54
N ALA A 102 -10.09 2.75 -8.49
CA ALA A 102 -10.87 1.56 -8.81
C ALA A 102 -10.87 0.54 -7.66
N LEU A 103 -9.75 0.42 -6.94
CA LEU A 103 -9.59 -0.58 -5.87
C LEU A 103 -10.39 -0.28 -4.60
N ALA A 104 -10.88 0.95 -4.43
CA ALA A 104 -11.65 1.37 -3.26
C ALA A 104 -13.18 1.22 -3.43
N TYR A 105 -13.63 0.88 -4.64
CA TYR A 105 -15.04 0.64 -4.97
C TYR A 105 -15.43 -0.86 -4.92
N GLU A 106 -14.47 -1.77 -4.67
CA GLU A 106 -14.72 -3.20 -4.37
C GLU A 106 -14.98 -3.45 -2.87
#